data_AF-A0A7S4JWR5-F1
#
_entry.id   AF-A0A7S4JWR5-F1
#
_cell.length_a   1.000
_cell.length_b   1.000
_cell.length_c   1.000
_cell.angle_alpha   90.00
_cell.angle_beta   90.00
_cell.angle_gamma   90.00
#
_symmetry.space_group_name_H-M   'P 1'
#
loop_
_entity.id
_entity.type
_entity.pdbx_description
1 polymer ?
#
loop_
_entity_poly.entity_id
_entity_poly.type
_entity_poly.pdbx_seq_one_letter_code
_entity_poly.pdbx_strand_id
1 'polypeptide(L)'
;MKKALPFVFLSAAEAGWPDVPGGKFVENYLAPGWMRRYLSAKRAVEGKLEEVRQAGGGRIVRPVIFRPSLIYSLDRPASLPPVAAFFAGNRIGLPFVDRPVTVQALSCAVVRAIGRDDVVGVQRFADVDALSQ
;
A
#
# COMPACT_ATOMS: atom_id res chain seq x y z
N MET A 1 -19.05 -8.84 22.80
CA MET A 1 -18.87 -9.17 21.37
C MET A 1 -17.40 -9.38 21.09
N LYS A 2 -17.00 -10.45 20.38
CA LYS A 2 -15.60 -10.63 19.96
C LYS A 2 -15.25 -9.56 18.92
N LYS A 3 -14.08 -8.93 19.05
CA LYS A 3 -13.56 -7.99 18.06
C LYS A 3 -13.26 -8.73 16.75
N ALA A 4 -13.49 -8.06 15.62
CA ALA A 4 -13.17 -8.61 14.30
C ALA A 4 -11.65 -8.85 14.21
N LEU A 5 -11.24 -9.97 13.63
CA LEU A 5 -9.84 -10.36 13.49
C LEU A 5 -9.15 -9.42 12.50
N PRO A 6 -8.07 -8.71 12.88
CA PRO A 6 -7.31 -7.93 11.92
C PRO A 6 -6.68 -8.84 10.87
N PHE A 7 -6.90 -8.52 9.60
CA PHE A 7 -6.23 -9.14 8.47
C PHE A 7 -5.41 -8.09 7.74
N VAL A 8 -4.09 -8.16 7.90
CA VAL A 8 -3.17 -7.22 7.26
C VAL A 8 -2.75 -7.78 5.90
N PHE A 9 -2.96 -7.00 4.85
CA PHE A 9 -2.49 -7.30 3.51
C PHE A 9 -1.50 -6.24 3.03
N LEU A 10 -0.31 -6.67 2.63
CA LEU A 10 0.68 -5.81 1.97
C LEU A 10 0.45 -5.85 0.46
N SER A 11 -0.05 -4.73 -0.07
CA SER A 11 -0.29 -4.50 -1.49
C SER A 11 0.84 -3.68 -2.11
N ALA A 12 0.53 -2.79 -3.05
CA ALA A 12 1.46 -1.89 -3.73
C ALA A 12 0.78 -0.53 -3.98
N ALA A 13 1.53 0.56 -3.92
CA ALA A 13 1.04 1.90 -4.24
C ALA A 13 0.43 1.97 -5.64
N GLU A 14 1.08 1.31 -6.60
CA GLU A 14 0.71 1.27 -8.01
C GLU A 14 -0.61 0.52 -8.25
N ALA A 15 -1.11 -0.24 -7.26
CA ALA A 15 -2.47 -0.80 -7.33
C ALA A 15 -3.54 0.30 -7.41
N GLY A 16 -3.24 1.51 -6.90
CA GLY A 16 -4.08 2.70 -7.00
C GLY A 16 -3.91 3.53 -8.29
N TRP A 17 -3.07 3.11 -9.24
CA TRP A 17 -2.91 3.85 -10.50
C TRP A 17 -4.20 4.11 -11.30
N PRO A 18 -5.22 3.22 -11.30
CA PRO A 18 -6.49 3.54 -11.96
C PRO A 18 -7.21 4.76 -11.39
N ASP A 19 -6.89 5.14 -10.15
CA ASP A 19 -7.56 6.18 -9.38
C ASP A 19 -6.88 7.55 -9.49
N VAL A 20 -5.69 7.62 -10.13
CA VAL A 20 -4.90 8.86 -10.25
C VAL A 20 -4.79 9.35 -11.70
N PRO A 21 -4.68 10.67 -11.93
CA PRO A 21 -4.50 11.22 -13.27
C PRO A 21 -3.33 10.57 -14.02
N GLY A 22 -3.59 10.10 -15.25
CA GLY A 22 -2.59 9.46 -16.10
C GLY A 22 -2.19 8.04 -15.68
N GLY A 23 -2.60 7.54 -14.52
CA GLY A 23 -2.14 6.24 -14.01
C GLY A 23 -2.57 5.06 -14.88
N LYS A 24 -3.78 5.08 -15.47
CA LYS A 24 -4.20 4.07 -16.46
C LYS A 24 -3.31 4.05 -17.72
N PHE A 25 -2.84 5.21 -18.16
CA PHE A 25 -1.93 5.30 -19.32
C PHE A 25 -0.57 4.70 -18.96
N VAL A 26 -0.02 5.06 -17.80
CA VAL A 26 1.23 4.48 -17.28
C VAL A 26 1.10 2.96 -17.18
N GLU A 27 0.01 2.46 -16.58
CA GLU A 27 -0.21 1.03 -16.42
C GLU A 27 -0.35 0.30 -17.77
N ASN A 28 -1.10 0.86 -18.73
CA ASN A 28 -1.40 0.16 -19.97
C ASN A 28 -0.26 0.18 -20.99
N TYR A 29 0.52 1.26 -21.02
CA TYR A 29 1.49 1.52 -22.10
C TYR A 29 2.96 1.57 -21.64
N LEU A 30 3.24 1.95 -20.39
CA LEU A 30 4.61 2.11 -19.89
C LEU A 30 5.01 0.97 -18.96
N ALA A 31 4.06 0.37 -18.25
CA ALA A 31 4.33 -0.72 -17.33
C ALA A 31 4.66 -2.03 -18.07
N PRO A 32 5.76 -2.73 -17.70
CA PRO A 32 6.04 -4.03 -18.27
C PRO A 32 4.94 -5.05 -17.93
N GLY A 33 4.79 -6.07 -18.79
CA GLY A 33 3.72 -7.06 -18.67
C GLY A 33 3.68 -7.80 -17.33
N TRP A 34 4.84 -8.08 -16.72
CA TRP A 34 4.91 -8.69 -15.40
C TRP A 34 4.31 -7.79 -14.31
N MET A 35 4.50 -6.46 -14.42
CA MET A 35 4.02 -5.50 -13.43
C MET A 35 2.51 -5.37 -13.50
N ARG A 36 1.93 -5.33 -14.70
CA ARG A 36 0.47 -5.37 -14.88
C ARG A 36 -0.16 -6.62 -14.25
N ARG A 37 0.43 -7.79 -14.46
CA ARG A 37 -0.05 -9.05 -13.83
C ARG A 37 0.08 -8.99 -12.31
N TYR A 38 1.20 -8.50 -11.80
CA TYR A 38 1.42 -8.30 -10.37
C TYR A 38 0.37 -7.38 -9.74
N LEU A 39 0.11 -6.22 -10.34
CA LEU A 39 -0.88 -5.26 -9.83
C LEU A 39 -2.31 -5.78 -9.95
N SER A 40 -2.63 -6.51 -11.02
CA SER A 40 -3.92 -7.21 -11.15
C SER A 40 -4.13 -8.22 -10.01
N ALA A 41 -3.11 -9.02 -9.67
CA ALA A 41 -3.18 -9.97 -8.56
C ALA A 41 -3.35 -9.26 -7.20
N LYS A 42 -2.63 -8.16 -6.97
CA LYS A 42 -2.79 -7.36 -5.75
C LYS A 42 -4.22 -6.81 -5.61
N ARG A 43 -4.75 -6.18 -6.66
CA ARG A 43 -6.12 -5.64 -6.67
C ARG A 43 -7.19 -6.72 -6.49
N ALA A 44 -6.97 -7.94 -6.97
CA ALA A 44 -7.91 -9.04 -6.75
C ALA A 44 -8.05 -9.38 -5.26
N VAL A 45 -6.95 -9.38 -4.50
CA VAL A 45 -6.99 -9.60 -3.05
C VAL A 45 -7.66 -8.42 -2.34
N GLU A 46 -7.34 -7.18 -2.72
CA GLU A 46 -7.97 -5.99 -2.15
C GLU A 46 -9.49 -5.99 -2.37
N GLY A 47 -9.93 -6.28 -3.61
CA GLY A 47 -11.35 -6.42 -3.94
C GLY A 47 -12.03 -7.50 -3.12
N LYS A 48 -11.36 -8.65 -2.93
CA LYS A 48 -11.93 -9.72 -2.11
C LYS A 48 -12.09 -9.34 -0.64
N LEU A 49 -11.12 -8.64 -0.08
CA LEU A 49 -11.19 -8.14 1.30
C LEU A 49 -12.32 -7.11 1.46
N GLU A 50 -12.54 -6.27 0.45
CA GLU A 50 -13.64 -5.31 0.46
C GLU A 50 -15.00 -5.99 0.34
N GLU A 51 -15.16 -6.98 -0.54
CA GLU A 51 -16.37 -7.81 -0.64
C GLU A 51 -16.73 -8.44 0.70
N VAL A 52 -15.75 -9.07 1.37
CA VAL A 52 -15.95 -9.69 2.70
C VAL A 52 -16.38 -8.66 3.72
N ARG A 53 -15.77 -7.46 3.70
CA ARG A 53 -16.13 -6.37 4.60
C ARG A 53 -17.59 -5.94 4.40
N GLN A 54 -17.98 -5.72 3.15
CA GLN A 54 -19.32 -5.24 2.76
C GLN A 54 -20.42 -6.28 3.01
N ALA A 55 -20.15 -7.57 2.80
CA ALA A 55 -21.11 -8.66 2.98
C ALA A 55 -21.39 -9.02 4.46
N GLY A 56 -21.12 -8.11 5.41
CA GLY A 56 -21.28 -8.35 6.85
C GLY A 56 -20.14 -9.16 7.49
N GLY A 57 -19.22 -9.68 6.69
CA GLY A 57 -17.98 -10.32 7.15
C GLY A 57 -17.02 -9.36 7.84
N GLY A 58 -17.25 -8.04 7.77
CA GLY A 58 -16.54 -7.02 8.56
C GLY A 58 -16.62 -7.21 10.08
N ARG A 59 -17.60 -8.00 10.57
CA ARG A 59 -17.68 -8.42 11.99
C ARG A 59 -16.76 -9.59 12.34
N ILE A 60 -16.27 -10.31 11.33
CA ILE A 60 -15.38 -11.46 11.46
C ILE A 60 -13.95 -11.04 11.16
N VAL A 61 -13.74 -10.33 10.05
CA VAL A 61 -12.43 -9.88 9.57
C VAL A 61 -12.43 -8.37 9.41
N ARG A 62 -11.42 -7.71 9.98
CA ARG A 62 -11.12 -6.30 9.76
C ARG A 62 -9.95 -6.18 8.78
N PRO A 63 -10.18 -5.88 7.49
CA PRO A 63 -9.10 -5.75 6.54
C PRO A 63 -8.31 -4.45 6.77
N VAL A 64 -6.99 -4.57 6.81
CA VAL A 64 -6.03 -3.45 6.81
C VAL A 64 -5.10 -3.65 5.62
N ILE A 65 -5.18 -2.77 4.63
CA ILE A 65 -4.47 -2.92 3.36
C ILE A 65 -3.40 -1.85 3.28
N PHE A 66 -2.13 -2.20 3.42
CA PHE A 66 -1.05 -1.25 3.19
C PHE A 66 -0.69 -1.22 1.70
N ARG A 67 -0.68 -0.03 1.09
CA ARG A 67 -0.20 0.22 -0.28
C ARG A 67 1.11 1.03 -0.25
N PRO A 68 2.24 0.45 0.19
CA PRO A 68 3.53 1.12 0.13
C PRO A 68 4.03 1.19 -1.33
N SER A 69 4.82 2.21 -1.67
CA SER A 69 5.60 2.21 -2.91
C SER A 69 6.90 1.42 -2.71
N LEU A 70 8.06 1.98 -3.09
CA LEU A 70 9.35 1.37 -2.78
C LEU A 70 9.53 1.24 -1.26
N ILE A 71 9.83 0.02 -0.83
CA ILE A 71 10.21 -0.28 0.55
C ILE A 71 11.73 -0.41 0.58
N TYR A 72 12.39 0.33 1.47
CA TYR A 72 13.85 0.35 1.54
C TYR A 72 14.37 0.15 2.96
N SER A 73 15.65 -0.25 3.07
CA SER A 73 16.39 -0.29 4.32
C SER A 73 17.67 0.52 4.17
N LEU A 74 18.05 1.23 5.24
CA LEU A 74 19.32 1.96 5.31
C LEU A 74 20.52 1.00 5.26
N ASP A 75 20.32 -0.25 5.64
CA ASP A 75 21.35 -1.30 5.57
C ASP A 75 21.60 -1.81 4.14
N ARG A 76 20.81 -1.36 3.16
CA ARG A 76 20.93 -1.74 1.74
C ARG A 76 21.18 -0.50 0.87
N PRO A 77 22.40 0.05 0.87
CA PRO A 77 22.70 1.32 0.20
C PRO A 77 22.47 1.28 -1.32
N ALA A 78 22.60 0.10 -1.95
CA ALA A 78 22.29 -0.10 -3.37
C ALA A 78 20.83 0.24 -3.74
N SER A 79 19.91 0.25 -2.77
CA SER A 79 18.50 0.64 -2.99
C SER A 79 18.27 2.16 -2.95
N LEU A 80 19.25 2.95 -2.48
CA LEU A 80 19.07 4.39 -2.27
C LEU A 80 18.92 5.20 -3.57
N PRO A 81 19.61 4.91 -4.68
CA PRO A 81 19.40 5.65 -5.93
C PRO A 81 17.96 5.60 -6.46
N PRO A 82 17.30 4.43 -6.63
CA PRO A 82 15.90 4.39 -7.05
C PRO A 82 14.96 5.00 -6.01
N VAL A 83 15.26 4.86 -4.71
CA VAL A 83 14.49 5.50 -3.63
C VAL A 83 14.54 7.02 -3.75
N ALA A 84 15.72 7.61 -3.98
CA ALA A 84 15.88 9.05 -4.14
C ALA A 84 15.07 9.58 -5.34
N ALA A 85 15.03 8.85 -6.45
CA ALA A 85 14.21 9.21 -7.61
C ALA A 85 12.71 9.26 -7.27
N PHE A 86 12.21 8.29 -6.49
CA PHE A 86 10.81 8.28 -6.05
C PHE A 86 10.49 9.39 -5.05
N PHE A 87 11.41 9.71 -4.12
CA PHE A 87 11.26 10.87 -3.23
C PHE A 87 11.16 12.18 -4.03
N ALA A 88 12.02 12.36 -5.03
CA ALA A 88 11.99 13.54 -5.89
C ALA A 88 10.69 13.60 -6.71
N GLY A 89 10.30 12.49 -7.35
CA GLY A 89 9.08 12.38 -8.14
C GLY A 89 7.81 12.67 -7.34
N ASN A 90 7.72 12.15 -6.12
CA ASN A 90 6.62 12.45 -5.21
C ASN A 90 6.59 13.94 -4.81
N ARG A 91 7.76 14.52 -4.50
CA ARG A 91 7.87 15.93 -4.08
C ARG A 91 7.48 16.92 -5.17
N ILE A 92 7.73 16.61 -6.44
CA ILE A 92 7.31 17.43 -7.59
C ILE A 92 5.85 17.18 -7.99
N GLY A 93 5.12 16.30 -7.28
CA GLY A 93 3.70 16.08 -7.47
C GLY A 93 3.33 15.11 -8.60
N LEU A 94 4.22 14.19 -8.98
CA LEU A 94 3.85 13.15 -9.95
C LEU A 94 2.72 12.25 -9.38
N PRO A 95 1.52 12.24 -9.98
CA PRO A 95 0.33 11.65 -9.37
C PRO A 95 0.39 10.12 -9.20
N PHE A 96 1.30 9.46 -9.92
CA PHE A 96 1.49 8.01 -9.91
C PHE A 96 2.76 7.56 -9.16
N VAL A 97 3.48 8.49 -8.50
CA VAL A 97 4.70 8.20 -7.74
C VAL A 97 4.47 8.49 -6.26
N ASP A 98 4.34 7.42 -5.47
CA ASP A 98 4.20 7.50 -4.02
C ASP A 98 5.57 7.51 -3.32
N ARG A 99 5.65 8.22 -2.20
CA ARG A 99 6.88 8.35 -1.42
C ARG A 99 7.32 7.00 -0.84
N PRO A 100 8.61 6.62 -0.97
CA PRO A 100 9.13 5.39 -0.38
C PRO A 100 9.03 5.39 1.15
N VAL A 101 8.89 4.21 1.73
CA VAL A 101 8.86 3.99 3.19
C VAL A 101 9.96 3.03 3.63
N THR A 102 10.47 3.18 4.84
CA THR A 102 11.44 2.22 5.37
C THR A 102 10.74 0.92 5.77
N VAL A 103 11.47 -0.20 5.69
CA VAL A 103 11.00 -1.49 6.23
C VAL A 103 10.59 -1.31 7.70
N GLN A 104 11.40 -0.60 8.49
CA GLN A 104 11.13 -0.36 9.90
C GLN A 104 9.82 0.42 10.13
N ALA A 105 9.60 1.52 9.42
CA ALA A 105 8.37 2.31 9.55
C ALA A 105 7.14 1.48 9.16
N LEU A 106 7.22 0.74 8.04
CA LEU A 106 6.13 -0.12 7.59
C LEU A 106 5.84 -1.24 8.62
N SER A 107 6.87 -1.90 9.15
CA SER A 107 6.70 -2.92 10.18
C SER A 107 6.07 -2.38 11.46
N CYS A 108 6.52 -1.22 11.94
CA CYS A 108 5.93 -0.55 13.11
C CYS A 108 4.46 -0.21 12.86
N ALA A 109 4.13 0.35 11.70
CA ALA A 109 2.77 0.69 11.31
C ALA A 109 1.86 -0.55 11.25
N VAL A 110 2.33 -1.65 10.66
CA VAL A 110 1.60 -2.93 10.58
C VAL A 110 1.28 -3.45 11.98
N VAL A 111 2.28 -3.52 12.87
CA VAL A 111 2.10 -4.03 14.24
C VAL A 111 1.10 -3.18 15.02
N ARG A 112 1.19 -1.85 14.91
CA ARG A 112 0.25 -0.94 15.59
C ARG A 112 -1.16 -1.03 15.01
N ALA A 113 -1.31 -1.20 13.71
CA ALA A 113 -2.62 -1.37 13.06
C ALA A 113 -3.35 -2.65 13.50
N ILE A 114 -2.61 -3.70 13.88
CA ILE A 114 -3.20 -4.91 14.47
C ILE A 114 -3.88 -4.57 15.80
N GLY A 115 -3.23 -3.79 16.66
CA GLY A 115 -3.75 -3.40 17.98
C GLY A 115 -4.81 -2.29 17.97
N ARG A 116 -4.99 -1.60 16.84
CA ARG A 116 -5.91 -0.46 16.68
C ARG A 116 -7.14 -0.84 15.86
N ASP A 117 -8.32 -0.74 16.46
CA ASP A 117 -9.58 -1.11 15.82
C ASP A 117 -10.08 -0.05 14.81
N ASP A 118 -9.63 1.18 14.95
CA ASP A 118 -9.97 2.30 14.08
C ASP A 118 -9.24 2.23 12.72
N VAL A 119 -8.16 1.45 12.63
CA VAL A 119 -7.42 1.27 11.39
C VAL A 119 -8.10 0.20 10.52
N VAL A 120 -8.63 0.62 9.39
CA VAL A 120 -9.34 -0.25 8.44
C VAL A 120 -9.20 0.26 7.02
N GLY A 121 -9.24 -0.64 6.04
CA GLY A 121 -9.14 -0.30 4.63
C GLY A 121 -7.71 0.09 4.22
N VAL A 122 -7.61 0.90 3.18
CA VAL A 122 -6.33 1.23 2.54
C VAL A 122 -5.53 2.25 3.36
N GLN A 123 -4.26 1.92 3.61
CA GLN A 123 -3.26 2.73 4.30
C GLN A 123 -2.13 3.06 3.29
N ARG A 124 -1.90 4.34 3.02
CA ARG A 124 -0.85 4.84 2.12
C ARG A 124 0.37 5.32 2.92
N PHE A 125 1.38 5.86 2.24
CA PHE A 125 2.64 6.27 2.88
C PHE A 125 2.45 7.29 4.03
N ALA A 126 1.47 8.18 3.92
CA ALA A 126 1.17 9.15 4.99
C ALA A 126 0.60 8.44 6.24
N ASP A 127 -0.24 7.42 6.05
CA ASP A 127 -0.77 6.61 7.14
C ASP A 127 0.33 5.75 7.77
N VAL A 128 1.27 5.24 6.96
CA VAL A 128 2.46 4.54 7.47
C VAL A 128 3.28 5.47 8.35
N ASP A 129 3.51 6.72 7.95
CA ASP A 129 4.23 7.69 8.79
C ASP A 129 3.51 7.91 10.11
N ALA A 130 2.21 8.21 10.04
CA ALA A 130 1.39 8.49 11.22
C ALA A 130 1.31 7.29 12.18
N LEU A 131 1.22 6.08 11.66
CA LEU A 131 1.19 4.85 12.45
C LEU A 131 2.58 4.42 12.92
N SER A 132 3.67 4.89 12.30
CA SER A 132 5.04 4.49 12.65
C SER A 132 5.70 5.39 13.70
N GLN A 133 5.06 6.50 14.08
CA GLN A 133 5.40 7.26 15.29
C GLN A 133 4.95 6.54 16.55
#